data_AF-A0A6L7WQ22-F1
#
_entry.id   AF-A0A6L7WQ22-F1
#
_cell.length_a   1.000
_cell.length_b   1.000
_cell.length_c   1.000
_cell.angle_alpha   90.00
_cell.angle_beta   90.00
_cell.angle_gamma   90.00
#
_symmetry.space_group_name_H-M   'P 1'
#
loop_
_entity.id
_entity.type
_entity.pdbx_description
1 polymer ?
#
loop_
_entity_poly.entity_id
_entity_poly.type
_entity_poly.pdbx_seq_one_letter_code
_entity_poly.pdbx_strand_id
1 'polypeptide(L)'
;GHTLQSQTLADGVYTAGQAARGQQVYQAQCAVCHGDALEGSVGPPLAGDGFLSIWGARPLVDLVDKIHYTMPLEAPAPLSRQESIDLTAYVLQTGDFPTGEAELTDGMLAGIVLPAAPAAAGSAAGGDLALVPVANLAQLMRAVTFPNSNAIFNVQLKDPGDQVLPAPGGRPFDYVEWGSTVYPGWQAIDLAALALVESTPLFLAPGRRCENGRPVPVDRADWKQYTEELVEAGRAAYRASQSRSVDAVIEVADQLNNACDNCHTTYRAARADLPVQSASRRPDNPSRRRLRVCRLRPLVKISMRLIPVVATASILSIAAPAFAQQWTEYASREDRFTCNFPGEPTVTETTWTSEFGAELPARVYAAEVGPSRYTVTVADYNHVERILTERAGNCPPGAERCSGGGLTGEGYWRHDLLGAMLYATWTFLQRDTEPTHLGYNNVDRVEGYQLHLTNPDESRTFVSIYMHQNKLYVLEGTVPRGYPDPALFQQSLGWLDEDGNGLRYQSTYSNGFPAPPRVPAVF
;
A
#
# COMPACT_ATOMS: atom_id res chain seq x y z
N GLY A 1 49.27 10.25 -35.59
CA GLY A 1 48.00 10.76 -35.07
C GLY A 1 46.93 10.43 -36.08
N HIS A 2 45.99 9.57 -35.72
CA HIS A 2 44.77 9.39 -36.50
C HIS A 2 43.72 10.29 -35.88
N THR A 3 43.41 11.38 -36.55
CA THR A 3 42.23 12.20 -36.26
C THR A 3 41.03 11.31 -36.51
N LEU A 4 40.31 10.91 -35.45
CA LEU A 4 39.03 10.21 -35.59
C LEU A 4 38.09 11.13 -36.37
N GLN A 5 37.83 10.81 -37.65
CA GLN A 5 36.74 11.43 -38.38
C GLN A 5 35.45 11.05 -37.66
N SER A 6 34.70 12.06 -37.22
CA SER A 6 33.37 11.88 -36.65
C SER A 6 32.46 11.30 -37.74
N GLN A 7 32.12 10.01 -37.63
CA GLN A 7 31.15 9.36 -38.50
C GLN A 7 29.76 9.93 -38.23
N THR A 8 28.99 10.14 -39.28
CA THR A 8 27.63 10.66 -39.24
C THR A 8 26.64 9.60 -39.71
N LEU A 9 25.35 9.75 -39.38
CA LEU A 9 24.31 8.80 -39.81
C LEU A 9 24.26 8.63 -41.34
N ALA A 10 24.67 9.64 -42.11
CA ALA A 10 24.72 9.59 -43.57
C ALA A 10 25.82 8.63 -44.11
N ASP A 11 26.82 8.28 -43.29
CA ASP A 11 27.92 7.39 -43.68
C ASP A 11 27.57 5.89 -43.56
N GLY A 12 26.34 5.58 -43.13
CA GLY A 12 25.89 4.21 -42.92
C GLY A 12 26.54 3.56 -41.69
N VAL A 13 26.06 3.92 -40.50
CA VAL A 13 26.71 3.56 -39.22
C VAL A 13 26.26 2.21 -38.64
N TYR A 14 25.36 1.50 -39.31
CA TYR A 14 24.82 0.21 -38.87
C TYR A 14 24.60 -0.71 -40.08
N THR A 15 24.57 -2.02 -39.86
CA THR A 15 24.33 -3.00 -40.95
C THR A 15 22.86 -3.38 -41.09
N ALA A 16 22.47 -3.84 -42.28
CA ALA A 16 21.15 -4.42 -42.52
C ALA A 16 20.87 -5.64 -41.61
N GLY A 17 21.90 -6.45 -41.35
CA GLY A 17 21.79 -7.60 -40.44
C GLY A 17 21.51 -7.17 -39.01
N GLN A 18 22.12 -6.09 -38.55
CA GLN A 18 21.89 -5.51 -37.23
C GLN A 18 20.45 -4.96 -37.09
N ALA A 19 19.98 -4.20 -38.08
CA ALA A 19 18.60 -3.71 -38.09
C ALA A 19 17.58 -4.85 -38.14
N ALA A 20 17.85 -5.94 -38.87
CA ALA A 20 16.97 -7.11 -38.92
C ALA A 20 16.85 -7.82 -37.56
N ARG A 21 17.94 -7.89 -36.77
CA ARG A 21 17.87 -8.40 -35.38
C ARG A 21 17.04 -7.48 -34.49
N GLY A 22 17.26 -6.17 -34.59
CA GLY A 22 16.47 -5.16 -33.89
C GLY A 22 14.97 -5.27 -34.20
N GLN A 23 14.63 -5.46 -35.47
CA GLN A 23 13.24 -5.65 -35.91
C GLN A 23 12.58 -6.86 -35.24
N GLN A 24 13.29 -7.98 -35.10
CA GLN A 24 12.74 -9.17 -34.45
C GLN A 24 12.43 -8.92 -32.97
N VAL A 25 13.34 -8.24 -32.27
CA VAL A 25 13.11 -7.83 -30.87
C VAL A 25 11.93 -6.86 -30.79
N TYR A 26 11.87 -5.89 -31.70
CA TYR A 26 10.80 -4.88 -31.75
C TYR A 26 9.41 -5.51 -31.90
N GLN A 27 9.26 -6.43 -32.85
CA GLN A 27 7.99 -7.12 -33.10
C GLN A 27 7.58 -8.00 -31.91
N ALA A 28 8.56 -8.60 -31.22
CA ALA A 28 8.29 -9.45 -30.07
C ALA A 28 7.92 -8.66 -28.80
N GLN A 29 8.46 -7.46 -28.60
CA GLN A 29 8.43 -6.80 -27.28
C GLN A 29 8.03 -5.32 -27.27
N CYS A 30 7.98 -4.63 -28.41
CA CYS A 30 7.81 -3.18 -28.47
C CYS A 30 6.55 -2.74 -29.24
N ALA A 31 6.17 -3.47 -30.29
CA ALA A 31 5.10 -3.10 -31.22
C ALA A 31 3.74 -2.89 -30.53
N VAL A 32 3.45 -3.66 -29.47
CA VAL A 32 2.19 -3.56 -28.70
C VAL A 32 1.93 -2.14 -28.15
N CYS A 33 2.98 -1.38 -27.83
CA CYS A 33 2.87 -0.02 -27.32
C CYS A 33 3.32 1.04 -28.33
N HIS A 34 4.28 0.74 -29.20
CA HIS A 34 4.88 1.72 -30.10
C HIS A 34 4.38 1.63 -31.56
N GLY A 35 3.42 0.75 -31.84
CA GLY A 35 2.84 0.55 -33.18
C GLY A 35 3.66 -0.42 -34.03
N ASP A 36 3.02 -1.09 -35.00
CA ASP A 36 3.70 -2.07 -35.86
C ASP A 36 4.71 -1.40 -36.81
N ALA A 37 4.51 -0.12 -37.10
CA ALA A 37 5.32 0.71 -37.98
C ALA A 37 6.00 1.89 -37.23
N LEU A 38 6.18 1.79 -35.91
CA LEU A 38 6.82 2.81 -35.06
C LEU A 38 6.04 4.14 -34.97
N GLU A 39 4.78 4.13 -35.38
CA GLU A 39 3.90 5.30 -35.43
C GLU A 39 3.41 5.78 -34.05
N GLY A 40 3.62 4.96 -33.01
CA GLY A 40 3.14 5.22 -31.65
C GLY A 40 1.68 4.84 -31.46
N SER A 41 1.34 4.38 -30.25
CA SER A 41 -0.04 4.12 -29.84
C SER A 41 -0.24 4.50 -28.37
N VAL A 42 0.06 3.58 -27.46
CA VAL A 42 0.12 3.81 -26.00
C VAL A 42 1.45 4.48 -25.64
N GLY A 43 2.54 4.05 -26.29
CA GLY A 43 3.86 4.65 -26.23
C GLY A 43 4.07 5.69 -27.35
N PRO A 44 5.07 6.58 -27.20
CA PRO A 44 5.36 7.62 -28.21
C PRO A 44 5.79 7.04 -29.55
N PRO A 45 5.64 7.80 -30.65
CA PRO A 45 6.20 7.44 -31.96
C PRO A 45 7.72 7.32 -31.86
N LEU A 46 8.28 6.32 -32.55
CA LEU A 46 9.72 6.07 -32.62
C LEU A 46 10.30 6.39 -34.01
N ALA A 47 9.50 6.99 -34.89
CA ALA A 47 9.92 7.49 -36.19
C ALA A 47 9.31 8.88 -36.47
N GLY A 48 9.85 9.58 -37.47
CA GLY A 48 9.33 10.86 -37.97
C GLY A 48 9.52 12.06 -37.02
N ASP A 49 8.77 13.13 -37.28
CA ASP A 49 8.92 14.43 -36.60
C ASP A 49 8.69 14.35 -35.08
N GLY A 50 7.73 13.52 -34.65
CA GLY A 50 7.47 13.29 -33.22
C GLY A 50 8.69 12.73 -32.50
N PHE A 51 9.37 11.75 -33.09
CA PHE A 51 10.61 11.20 -32.56
C PHE A 51 11.74 12.25 -32.52
N LEU A 52 11.96 12.99 -33.61
CA LEU A 52 13.01 14.01 -33.68
C LEU A 52 12.76 15.20 -32.74
N SER A 53 11.51 15.51 -32.42
CA SER A 53 11.19 16.56 -31.42
C SER A 53 11.76 16.24 -30.03
N ILE A 54 11.94 14.96 -29.71
CA ILE A 54 12.48 14.49 -28.43
C ILE A 54 13.98 14.20 -28.55
N TRP A 55 14.39 13.52 -29.63
CA TRP A 55 15.73 12.93 -29.78
C TRP A 55 16.66 13.70 -30.73
N GLY A 56 16.16 14.68 -31.47
CA GLY A 56 16.97 15.45 -32.41
C GLY A 56 18.10 16.21 -31.72
N ALA A 57 19.24 16.33 -32.41
CA ALA A 57 20.48 16.92 -31.90
C ALA A 57 21.07 16.24 -30.64
N ARG A 58 20.65 15.00 -30.32
CA ARG A 58 21.20 14.19 -29.23
C ARG A 58 22.07 13.04 -29.76
N PRO A 59 23.09 12.60 -29.01
CA PRO A 59 23.87 11.44 -29.37
C PRO A 59 23.04 10.15 -29.28
N LEU A 60 23.36 9.14 -30.09
CA LEU A 60 22.67 7.84 -30.08
C LEU A 60 22.77 7.11 -28.74
N VAL A 61 23.82 7.40 -27.96
CA VAL A 61 23.98 6.80 -26.62
C VAL A 61 22.78 7.11 -25.73
N ASP A 62 22.18 8.30 -25.82
CA ASP A 62 21.02 8.68 -25.02
C ASP A 62 19.80 7.80 -25.34
N LEU A 63 19.62 7.45 -26.62
CA LEU A 63 18.51 6.60 -27.06
C LEU A 63 18.73 5.14 -26.65
N VAL A 64 19.96 4.64 -26.81
CA VAL A 64 20.32 3.29 -26.37
C VAL A 64 20.18 3.15 -24.87
N ASP A 65 20.64 4.13 -24.09
CA ASP A 65 20.51 4.18 -22.64
C ASP A 65 19.03 4.16 -22.24
N LYS A 66 18.19 4.97 -22.89
CA LYS A 66 16.75 4.99 -22.62
C LYS A 66 16.11 3.61 -22.86
N ILE A 67 16.42 2.96 -23.99
CA ILE A 67 15.88 1.63 -24.28
C ILE A 67 16.38 0.64 -23.22
N HIS A 68 17.70 0.63 -22.99
CA HIS A 68 18.35 -0.30 -22.08
C HIS A 68 17.84 -0.18 -20.63
N TYR A 69 17.67 1.03 -20.11
CA TYR A 69 17.33 1.24 -18.70
C TYR A 69 15.84 1.25 -18.41
N THR A 70 15.00 1.43 -19.43
CA THR A 70 13.57 1.71 -19.19
C THR A 70 12.61 0.86 -20.01
N MET A 71 13.11 0.03 -20.93
CA MET A 71 12.27 -0.80 -21.81
C MET A 71 12.64 -2.29 -21.74
N PRO A 72 11.64 -3.18 -21.89
CA PRO A 72 10.21 -2.91 -21.98
C PRO A 72 9.60 -2.55 -20.62
N LEU A 73 8.54 -1.72 -20.62
CA LEU A 73 7.79 -1.38 -19.41
C LEU A 73 7.22 -2.67 -18.81
N GLU A 74 7.48 -2.94 -17.53
CA GLU A 74 7.03 -4.13 -16.76
C GLU A 74 7.76 -5.47 -17.05
N ALA A 75 8.87 -5.47 -17.80
CA ALA A 75 9.64 -6.69 -18.00
C ALA A 75 10.40 -7.14 -16.73
N PRO A 76 10.56 -8.47 -16.48
CA PRO A 76 11.32 -8.99 -15.32
C PRO A 76 12.80 -8.59 -15.32
N ALA A 77 13.34 -8.27 -16.50
CA ALA A 77 14.70 -7.77 -16.67
C ALA A 77 14.73 -6.80 -17.88
N PRO A 78 15.59 -5.76 -17.83
CA PRO A 78 15.80 -4.87 -18.97
C PRO A 78 16.42 -5.58 -20.16
N LEU A 79 16.23 -5.03 -21.37
CA LEU A 79 16.94 -5.48 -22.57
C LEU A 79 18.45 -5.39 -22.38
N SER A 80 19.19 -6.31 -22.97
CA SER A 80 20.64 -6.20 -22.99
C SER A 80 21.08 -4.94 -23.77
N ARG A 81 22.31 -4.49 -23.48
CA ARG A 81 22.91 -3.37 -24.19
C ARG A 81 22.96 -3.62 -25.70
N GLN A 82 23.29 -4.83 -26.12
CA GLN A 82 23.37 -5.19 -27.54
C GLN A 82 22.00 -5.19 -28.20
N GLU A 83 20.96 -5.73 -27.56
CA GLU A 83 19.59 -5.68 -28.10
C GLU A 83 19.10 -4.23 -28.24
N SER A 84 19.49 -3.34 -27.32
CA SER A 84 19.16 -1.91 -27.38
C SER A 84 19.84 -1.19 -28.55
N ILE A 85 21.09 -1.57 -28.86
CA ILE A 85 21.83 -1.08 -30.04
C ILE A 85 21.20 -1.61 -31.33
N ASP A 86 20.85 -2.90 -31.37
CA ASP A 86 20.21 -3.52 -32.53
C ASP A 86 18.83 -2.90 -32.80
N LEU A 87 18.04 -2.64 -31.75
CA LEU A 87 16.77 -1.89 -31.84
C LEU A 87 16.99 -0.46 -32.37
N THR A 88 18.02 0.23 -31.91
CA THR A 88 18.36 1.57 -32.42
C THR A 88 18.70 1.51 -33.91
N ALA A 89 19.44 0.49 -34.37
CA ALA A 89 19.71 0.28 -35.80
C ALA A 89 18.42 0.07 -36.61
N TYR A 90 17.43 -0.63 -36.04
CA TYR A 90 16.11 -0.79 -36.68
C TYR A 90 15.32 0.53 -36.76
N VAL A 91 15.36 1.35 -35.70
CA VAL A 91 14.77 2.70 -35.70
C VAL A 91 15.42 3.57 -36.78
N LEU A 92 16.76 3.53 -36.90
CA LEU A 92 17.48 4.25 -37.94
C LEU A 92 17.10 3.77 -39.34
N GLN A 93 16.94 2.47 -39.55
CA GLN A 93 16.46 1.92 -40.83
C GLN A 93 15.06 2.41 -41.18
N THR A 94 14.17 2.47 -40.20
CA THR A 94 12.80 2.97 -40.40
C THR A 94 12.78 4.48 -40.68
N GLY A 95 13.78 5.22 -40.18
CA GLY A 95 14.00 6.63 -40.46
C GLY A 95 14.73 6.92 -41.78
N ASP A 96 14.84 5.93 -42.68
CA ASP A 96 15.49 6.03 -43.99
C ASP A 96 16.99 6.42 -43.95
N PHE A 97 17.68 6.18 -42.83
CA PHE A 97 19.14 6.33 -42.79
C PHE A 97 19.80 5.17 -43.57
N PRO A 98 20.92 5.41 -44.28
CA PRO A 98 21.56 4.36 -45.06
C PRO A 98 22.18 3.30 -44.15
N THR A 99 22.21 2.04 -44.63
CA THR A 99 23.02 0.98 -44.01
C THR A 99 24.47 1.06 -44.50
N GLY A 100 25.43 0.68 -43.67
CA GLY A 100 26.82 0.48 -44.06
C GLY A 100 27.33 -0.94 -43.84
N GLU A 101 28.65 -1.10 -43.97
CA GLU A 101 29.35 -2.39 -43.96
C GLU A 101 29.79 -2.84 -42.55
N ALA A 102 29.79 -1.92 -41.57
CA ALA A 102 30.20 -2.19 -40.19
C ALA A 102 29.00 -2.10 -39.23
N GLU A 103 29.00 -2.94 -38.19
CA GLU A 103 27.97 -2.86 -37.15
C GLU A 103 28.16 -1.63 -36.27
N LEU A 104 27.04 -1.05 -35.84
CA LEU A 104 27.00 -0.03 -34.80
C LEU A 104 27.47 -0.66 -33.49
N THR A 105 28.51 -0.10 -32.88
CA THR A 105 29.06 -0.58 -31.62
C THR A 105 28.86 0.43 -30.50
N ASP A 106 28.87 -0.04 -29.25
CA ASP A 106 28.67 0.80 -28.06
C ASP A 106 29.64 1.98 -27.99
N GLY A 107 30.91 1.76 -28.35
CA GLY A 107 31.94 2.81 -28.36
C GLY A 107 31.74 3.93 -29.39
N MET A 108 30.85 3.74 -30.37
CA MET A 108 30.54 4.74 -31.40
C MET A 108 29.38 5.67 -30.99
N LEU A 109 28.51 5.22 -30.07
CA LEU A 109 27.21 5.83 -29.81
C LEU A 109 27.30 7.29 -29.34
N ALA A 110 28.28 7.62 -28.50
CA ALA A 110 28.46 8.97 -27.97
C ALA A 110 28.88 9.99 -29.05
N GLY A 111 29.48 9.52 -30.14
CA GLY A 111 29.98 10.37 -31.23
C GLY A 111 29.00 10.58 -32.39
N ILE A 112 27.91 9.81 -32.45
CA ILE A 112 26.93 9.86 -33.55
C ILE A 112 25.68 10.59 -33.06
N VAL A 113 25.33 11.70 -33.70
CA VAL A 113 24.23 12.59 -33.30
C VAL A 113 23.07 12.51 -34.28
N LEU A 114 21.83 12.42 -33.75
CA LEU A 114 20.60 12.47 -34.55
C LEU A 114 20.39 13.87 -35.15
N PRO A 115 19.82 13.97 -36.37
CA PRO A 115 19.55 15.27 -36.97
C PRO A 115 18.59 16.08 -36.11
N ALA A 116 18.75 17.40 -36.11
CA ALA A 116 17.80 18.27 -35.43
C ALA A 116 16.41 18.14 -36.06
N ALA A 117 15.36 18.25 -35.25
CA ALA A 117 13.99 18.33 -35.77
C ALA A 117 13.86 19.51 -36.73
N PRO A 118 13.15 19.37 -37.86
CA PRO A 118 12.77 20.52 -38.66
C PRO A 118 11.99 21.51 -37.79
N ALA A 119 12.31 22.80 -37.88
CA ALA A 119 11.63 23.83 -37.09
C ALA A 119 10.13 23.74 -37.38
N ALA A 120 9.33 23.42 -36.36
CA ALA A 120 7.90 23.26 -36.50
C ALA A 120 7.29 24.56 -37.06
N ALA A 121 6.84 24.50 -38.32
CA ALA A 121 5.94 25.50 -38.85
C ALA A 121 4.66 25.43 -38.00
N GLY A 122 4.44 26.46 -37.18
CA GLY A 122 3.38 26.49 -36.20
C GLY A 122 2.01 26.16 -36.81
N SER A 123 1.54 24.95 -36.58
CA SER A 123 0.16 24.55 -36.80
C SER A 123 -0.66 24.96 -35.58
N ALA A 124 -1.06 26.24 -35.55
CA ALA A 124 -2.15 26.70 -34.71
C ALA A 124 -3.48 26.23 -35.33
N ALA A 125 -3.93 25.04 -34.94
CA ALA A 125 -5.27 24.56 -35.26
C ALA A 125 -5.77 23.64 -34.15
N GLY A 126 -6.21 24.25 -33.05
CA GLY A 126 -6.96 23.61 -31.97
C GLY A 126 -7.71 24.71 -31.22
N GLY A 127 -9.04 24.64 -31.23
CA GLY A 127 -9.93 25.75 -30.81
C GLY A 127 -9.62 26.32 -29.43
N ASP A 128 -9.74 27.64 -29.32
CA ASP A 128 -9.48 28.45 -28.13
C ASP A 128 -10.36 28.05 -26.92
N LEU A 129 -9.91 27.05 -26.16
CA LEU A 129 -10.11 27.07 -24.72
C LEU A 129 -9.04 28.00 -24.15
N ALA A 130 -9.37 29.28 -24.02
CA ALA A 130 -8.50 30.24 -23.36
C ALA A 130 -8.21 29.74 -21.93
N LEU A 131 -6.93 29.53 -21.61
CA LEU A 131 -6.50 29.14 -20.27
C LEU A 131 -6.86 30.27 -19.27
N VAL A 132 -7.88 30.05 -18.44
CA VAL A 132 -8.27 30.98 -17.36
C VAL A 132 -7.69 30.48 -16.04
N PRO A 133 -6.69 31.17 -15.43
CA PRO A 133 -6.10 30.74 -14.18
C PRO A 133 -7.09 30.86 -13.00
N VAL A 134 -7.50 29.73 -12.43
CA VAL A 134 -8.33 29.69 -11.20
C VAL A 134 -7.46 29.72 -9.95
N ALA A 135 -6.31 29.05 -9.98
CA ALA A 135 -5.35 29.03 -8.88
C ALA A 135 -4.45 30.29 -8.89
N ASN A 136 -4.20 30.86 -7.71
CA ASN A 136 -3.12 31.82 -7.54
C ASN A 136 -1.74 31.14 -7.70
N LEU A 137 -0.68 31.91 -7.90
CA LEU A 137 0.67 31.38 -8.14
C LEU A 137 1.14 30.46 -6.99
N ALA A 138 0.92 30.84 -5.74
CA ALA A 138 1.36 30.04 -4.59
C ALA A 138 0.60 28.71 -4.49
N GLN A 139 -0.69 28.69 -4.87
CA GLN A 139 -1.48 27.46 -4.96
C GLN A 139 -0.92 26.54 -6.06
N LEU A 140 -0.63 27.06 -7.26
CA LEU A 140 -0.02 26.28 -8.34
C LEU A 140 1.34 25.70 -7.92
N MET A 141 2.20 26.55 -7.31
CA MET A 141 3.50 26.12 -6.79
C MET A 141 3.35 25.02 -5.73
N ARG A 142 2.44 25.16 -4.76
CA ARG A 142 2.22 24.15 -3.72
C ARG A 142 1.58 22.86 -4.24
N ALA A 143 0.73 22.96 -5.26
CA ALA A 143 0.01 21.83 -5.80
C ALA A 143 0.85 20.98 -6.75
N VAL A 144 1.73 21.61 -7.53
CA VAL A 144 2.49 20.92 -8.59
C VAL A 144 3.99 21.07 -8.39
N THR A 145 4.52 22.29 -8.40
CA THR A 145 5.97 22.50 -8.46
C THR A 145 6.71 21.96 -7.23
N PHE A 146 6.20 22.27 -6.04
CA PHE A 146 6.82 21.91 -4.76
C PHE A 146 6.86 20.40 -4.48
N PRO A 147 5.77 19.62 -4.59
CA PRO A 147 5.85 18.17 -4.36
C PRO A 147 6.75 17.49 -5.39
N ASN A 148 6.71 17.92 -6.65
CA ASN A 148 7.53 17.32 -7.71
C ASN A 148 9.01 17.66 -7.58
N SER A 149 9.38 18.90 -7.24
CA SER A 149 10.78 19.24 -6.95
C SER A 149 11.31 18.48 -5.74
N ASN A 150 10.51 18.33 -4.69
CA ASN A 150 10.92 17.55 -3.51
C ASN A 150 11.07 16.06 -3.80
N ALA A 151 10.26 15.48 -4.69
CA ALA A 151 10.45 14.11 -5.13
C ALA A 151 11.84 13.92 -5.78
N ILE A 152 12.25 14.86 -6.64
CA ILE A 152 13.58 14.86 -7.27
C ILE A 152 14.69 15.06 -6.24
N PHE A 153 14.56 16.04 -5.34
CA PHE A 153 15.57 16.27 -4.30
C PHE A 153 15.71 15.11 -3.33
N ASN A 154 14.64 14.36 -3.07
CA ASN A 154 14.66 13.21 -2.18
C ASN A 154 15.56 12.07 -2.69
N VAL A 155 15.93 12.05 -3.98
CA VAL A 155 16.91 11.09 -4.52
C VAL A 155 18.27 11.20 -3.82
N GLN A 156 18.64 12.38 -3.31
CA GLN A 156 19.84 12.57 -2.48
C GLN A 156 19.81 11.79 -1.15
N LEU A 157 18.61 11.43 -0.69
CA LEU A 157 18.39 10.77 0.60
C LEU A 157 18.03 9.30 0.44
N LYS A 158 17.37 8.95 -0.67
CA LYS A 158 16.82 7.62 -0.89
C LYS A 158 16.93 7.26 -2.37
N ASP A 159 17.61 6.14 -2.64
CA ASP A 159 17.65 5.56 -3.98
C ASP A 159 16.24 5.09 -4.39
N PRO A 160 15.68 5.60 -5.49
CA PRO A 160 14.40 5.13 -6.02
C PRO A 160 14.42 3.64 -6.41
N GLY A 161 15.58 3.10 -6.77
CA GLY A 161 15.78 1.68 -7.11
C GLY A 161 15.59 0.73 -5.93
N ASP A 162 15.78 1.21 -4.69
CA ASP A 162 15.62 0.39 -3.47
C ASP A 162 14.15 0.24 -3.04
N GLN A 163 13.21 0.83 -3.76
CA GLN A 163 11.80 0.77 -3.39
C GLN A 163 11.22 -0.63 -3.61
N VAL A 164 10.92 -1.32 -2.51
CA VAL A 164 10.17 -2.59 -2.54
C VAL A 164 8.69 -2.31 -2.72
N LEU A 165 8.12 -2.82 -3.81
CA LEU A 165 6.69 -2.80 -4.06
C LEU A 165 5.96 -3.85 -3.21
N PRO A 166 4.91 -3.46 -2.47
CA PRO A 166 4.11 -4.47 -1.79
C PRO A 166 3.31 -5.33 -2.77
N ALA A 167 3.07 -6.60 -2.41
CA ALA A 167 2.46 -7.60 -3.27
C ALA A 167 1.10 -7.15 -3.88
N PRO A 168 0.79 -7.54 -5.13
CA PRO A 168 -0.49 -7.24 -5.77
C PRO A 168 -1.67 -7.73 -4.92
N GLY A 169 -2.66 -6.86 -4.71
CA GLY A 169 -3.90 -7.20 -4.00
C GLY A 169 -3.88 -7.15 -2.47
N GLY A 170 -2.74 -6.78 -1.85
CA GLY A 170 -2.60 -6.75 -0.39
C GLY A 170 -3.02 -5.44 0.31
N ARG A 171 -3.70 -4.51 -0.37
CA ARG A 171 -3.89 -3.14 0.16
C ARG A 171 -5.31 -2.59 -0.03
N PRO A 172 -5.97 -2.10 1.04
CA PRO A 172 -7.05 -1.13 0.90
C PRO A 172 -6.49 0.16 0.26
N PHE A 173 -7.33 0.92 -0.46
CA PHE A 173 -6.91 2.23 -0.98
C PHE A 173 -6.57 3.17 0.19
N ASP A 174 -5.28 3.47 0.35
CA ASP A 174 -4.77 4.53 1.21
C ASP A 174 -4.22 5.63 0.30
N TYR A 175 -4.76 6.84 0.34
CA TYR A 175 -4.36 7.92 -0.59
C TYR A 175 -2.92 8.41 -0.35
N VAL A 176 -2.34 8.17 0.83
CA VAL A 176 -0.96 8.48 1.18
C VAL A 176 -0.01 7.42 0.62
N GLU A 177 -0.34 6.13 0.76
CA GLU A 177 0.45 5.04 0.18
C GLU A 177 0.27 4.91 -1.34
N TRP A 178 -0.94 5.17 -1.84
CA TRP A 178 -1.33 5.08 -3.25
C TRP A 178 -0.37 5.90 -4.13
N GLY A 179 -0.07 7.14 -3.74
CA GLY A 179 0.86 8.00 -4.50
C GLY A 179 2.24 7.37 -4.69
N SER A 180 2.77 6.69 -3.66
CA SER A 180 4.09 6.05 -3.73
C SER A 180 4.09 4.70 -4.45
N THR A 181 2.92 4.13 -4.74
CA THR A 181 2.79 2.71 -5.13
C THR A 181 2.11 2.49 -6.46
N VAL A 182 1.48 3.53 -7.02
CA VAL A 182 0.99 3.55 -8.40
C VAL A 182 2.13 3.82 -9.39
N TYR A 183 3.04 4.73 -9.06
CA TYR A 183 4.21 5.06 -9.88
C TYR A 183 5.48 4.87 -9.04
N PRO A 184 5.97 3.64 -8.87
CA PRO A 184 7.02 3.33 -7.92
C PRO A 184 8.42 3.69 -8.43
N GLY A 185 9.32 3.90 -7.48
CA GLY A 185 10.76 4.04 -7.69
C GLY A 185 11.08 5.13 -8.70
N TRP A 186 11.91 4.79 -9.68
CA TRP A 186 12.37 5.72 -10.71
C TRP A 186 11.25 6.33 -11.55
N GLN A 187 10.10 5.65 -11.67
CA GLN A 187 8.95 6.18 -12.41
C GLN A 187 8.35 7.42 -11.71
N ALA A 188 8.34 7.47 -10.37
CA ALA A 188 7.91 8.67 -9.65
C ALA A 188 8.78 9.88 -10.00
N ILE A 189 10.09 9.68 -10.12
CA ILE A 189 11.06 10.74 -10.42
C ILE A 189 10.90 11.22 -11.86
N ASP A 190 10.71 10.30 -12.79
CA ASP A 190 10.41 10.60 -14.20
C ASP A 190 9.19 11.52 -14.33
N LEU A 191 8.09 11.15 -13.68
CA LEU A 191 6.84 11.90 -13.72
C LEU A 191 6.95 13.24 -12.98
N ALA A 192 7.72 13.30 -11.90
CA ALA A 192 7.98 14.54 -11.19
C ALA A 192 8.74 15.55 -12.07
N ALA A 193 9.77 15.11 -12.77
CA ALA A 193 10.51 15.95 -13.71
C ALA A 193 9.64 16.44 -14.87
N LEU A 194 8.82 15.56 -15.46
CA LEU A 194 7.87 15.94 -16.51
C LEU A 194 6.80 16.91 -16.02
N ALA A 195 6.30 16.72 -14.79
CA ALA A 195 5.34 17.64 -14.19
C ALA A 195 5.93 19.05 -14.04
N LEU A 196 7.23 19.18 -13.72
CA LEU A 196 7.90 20.48 -13.72
C LEU A 196 7.96 21.08 -15.14
N VAL A 197 8.34 20.30 -16.15
CA VAL A 197 8.42 20.76 -17.55
C VAL A 197 7.06 21.27 -18.06
N GLU A 198 6.00 20.49 -17.87
CA GLU A 198 4.68 20.78 -18.44
C GLU A 198 3.89 21.84 -17.64
N SER A 199 4.11 21.95 -16.33
CA SER A 199 3.35 22.88 -15.50
C SER A 199 4.01 24.26 -15.34
N THR A 200 5.33 24.36 -15.48
CA THR A 200 6.05 25.63 -15.31
C THR A 200 5.60 26.72 -16.30
N PRO A 201 5.30 26.44 -17.59
CA PRO A 201 4.75 27.43 -18.51
C PRO A 201 3.43 28.07 -18.03
N LEU A 202 2.68 27.40 -17.15
CA LEU A 202 1.46 27.95 -16.55
C LEU A 202 1.74 29.17 -15.65
N PHE A 203 3.00 29.44 -15.29
CA PHE A 203 3.44 30.65 -14.60
C PHE A 203 3.31 31.91 -15.46
N LEU A 204 3.27 31.73 -16.79
CA LEU A 204 3.07 32.81 -17.78
C LEU A 204 1.59 33.00 -18.15
N ALA A 205 0.69 32.23 -17.56
CA ALA A 205 -0.73 32.31 -17.86
C ALA A 205 -1.31 33.71 -17.54
N PRO A 206 -1.88 34.43 -18.54
CA PRO A 206 -2.42 35.76 -18.33
C PRO A 206 -3.51 35.79 -17.25
N GLY A 207 -3.53 36.87 -16.45
CA GLY A 207 -4.55 37.06 -15.41
C GLY A 207 -4.31 36.29 -14.11
N ARG A 208 -3.26 35.46 -14.01
CA ARG A 208 -2.88 34.80 -12.75
C ARG A 208 -2.49 35.83 -11.68
N ARG A 209 -2.94 35.58 -10.44
CA ARG A 209 -2.67 36.45 -9.29
C ARG A 209 -1.66 35.79 -8.34
N CYS A 210 -0.87 36.61 -7.66
CA CYS A 210 -0.08 36.22 -6.50
C CYS A 210 -0.99 36.04 -5.27
N GLU A 211 -0.48 35.42 -4.21
CA GLU A 211 -1.22 35.20 -2.95
C GLU A 211 -1.67 36.52 -2.29
N ASN A 212 -0.95 37.62 -2.53
CA ASN A 212 -1.30 38.97 -2.07
C ASN A 212 -2.28 39.72 -3.01
N GLY A 213 -2.87 39.05 -4.02
CA GLY A 213 -3.83 39.62 -4.95
C GLY A 213 -3.25 40.47 -6.09
N ARG A 214 -1.94 40.75 -6.08
CA ARG A 214 -1.25 41.44 -7.20
C ARG A 214 -1.16 40.52 -8.42
N PRO A 215 -1.12 41.06 -9.65
CA PRO A 215 -0.87 40.23 -10.83
C PRO A 215 0.52 39.58 -10.77
N VAL A 216 0.64 38.36 -11.29
CA VAL A 216 1.94 37.75 -11.57
C VAL A 216 2.64 38.57 -12.66
N PRO A 217 3.95 38.87 -12.54
CA PRO A 217 4.67 39.75 -13.46
C PRO A 217 5.06 39.05 -14.77
N VAL A 218 4.08 38.45 -15.46
CA VAL A 218 4.25 37.63 -16.67
C VAL A 218 4.90 38.36 -17.84
N ASP A 219 4.86 39.69 -17.84
CA ASP A 219 5.44 40.53 -18.90
C ASP A 219 6.92 40.84 -18.68
N ARG A 220 7.48 40.64 -17.47
CA ARG A 220 8.91 40.94 -17.25
C ARG A 220 9.81 39.92 -17.94
N ALA A 221 10.90 40.42 -18.52
CA ALA A 221 11.88 39.61 -19.22
C ALA A 221 12.54 38.56 -18.30
N ASP A 222 12.89 38.96 -17.07
CA ASP A 222 13.49 38.06 -16.08
C ASP A 222 12.51 36.99 -15.59
N TRP A 223 11.20 37.29 -15.46
CA TRP A 223 10.18 36.29 -15.14
C TRP A 223 10.08 35.21 -16.23
N LYS A 224 10.08 35.64 -17.51
CA LYS A 224 10.08 34.71 -18.66
C LYS A 224 11.33 33.86 -18.68
N GLN A 225 12.49 34.49 -18.54
CA GLN A 225 13.78 33.81 -18.49
C GLN A 225 13.84 32.77 -17.36
N TYR A 226 13.49 33.13 -16.12
CA TYR A 226 13.54 32.19 -15.00
C TYR A 226 12.52 31.05 -15.14
N THR A 227 11.39 31.32 -15.80
CA THR A 227 10.42 30.27 -16.15
C THR A 227 11.02 29.27 -17.15
N GLU A 228 11.71 29.77 -18.19
CA GLU A 228 12.42 28.93 -19.17
C GLU A 228 13.55 28.12 -18.51
N GLU A 229 14.34 28.75 -17.63
CA GLU A 229 15.42 28.07 -16.90
C GLU A 229 14.89 26.91 -16.02
N LEU A 230 13.73 27.07 -15.39
CA LEU A 230 13.11 25.99 -14.62
C LEU A 230 12.57 24.87 -15.52
N VAL A 231 12.02 25.19 -16.70
CA VAL A 231 11.65 24.17 -17.70
C VAL A 231 12.88 23.38 -18.12
N GLU A 232 13.99 24.05 -18.41
CA GLU A 232 15.23 23.38 -18.81
C GLU A 232 15.86 22.55 -17.69
N ALA A 233 15.80 23.02 -16.44
CA ALA A 233 16.18 22.23 -15.28
C ALA A 233 15.30 20.96 -15.15
N GLY A 234 13.98 21.08 -15.38
CA GLY A 234 13.06 19.93 -15.43
C GLY A 234 13.42 18.93 -16.54
N ARG A 235 13.77 19.42 -17.75
CA ARG A 235 14.22 18.55 -18.85
C ARG A 235 15.53 17.85 -18.53
N ALA A 236 16.48 18.55 -17.89
CA ALA A 236 17.72 17.96 -17.42
C ALA A 236 17.46 16.89 -16.36
N ALA A 237 16.57 17.16 -15.40
CA ALA A 237 16.21 16.21 -14.35
C ALA A 237 15.55 14.96 -14.93
N TYR A 238 14.69 15.11 -15.95
CA TYR A 238 14.09 13.97 -16.65
C TYR A 238 15.15 13.13 -17.35
N ARG A 239 16.11 13.75 -18.06
CA ARG A 239 17.22 13.02 -18.70
C ARG A 239 18.06 12.26 -17.66
N ALA A 240 18.41 12.92 -16.56
CA ALA A 240 19.16 12.29 -15.48
C ALA A 240 18.39 11.12 -14.83
N SER A 241 17.08 11.24 -14.65
CA SER A 241 16.28 10.15 -14.08
C SER A 241 16.22 8.94 -15.02
N GLN A 242 16.26 9.15 -16.35
CA GLN A 242 16.27 8.06 -17.34
C GLN A 242 17.51 7.17 -17.26
N SER A 243 18.65 7.69 -16.80
CA SER A 243 19.87 6.87 -16.64
C SER A 243 19.82 5.96 -15.40
N ARG A 244 18.76 6.08 -14.58
CA ARG A 244 18.58 5.31 -13.34
C ARG A 244 19.78 5.43 -12.38
N SER A 245 20.46 6.57 -12.43
CA SER A 245 21.63 6.87 -11.61
C SER A 245 21.30 7.93 -10.58
N VAL A 246 21.50 7.60 -9.30
CA VAL A 246 21.39 8.55 -8.19
C VAL A 246 22.35 9.71 -8.40
N ASP A 247 23.60 9.44 -8.75
CA ASP A 247 24.64 10.46 -8.95
C ASP A 247 24.25 11.46 -10.05
N ALA A 248 23.73 10.97 -11.18
CA ALA A 248 23.28 11.85 -12.28
C ALA A 248 22.15 12.79 -11.85
N VAL A 249 21.22 12.33 -11.01
CA VAL A 249 20.14 13.19 -10.48
C VAL A 249 20.66 14.17 -9.42
N ILE A 250 21.63 13.76 -8.61
CA ILE A 250 22.30 14.64 -7.64
C ILE A 250 23.00 15.78 -8.38
N GLU A 251 23.70 15.52 -9.48
CA GLU A 251 24.37 16.56 -10.28
C GLU A 251 23.37 17.61 -10.82
N VAL A 252 22.19 17.18 -11.26
CA VAL A 252 21.15 18.09 -11.77
C VAL A 252 20.39 18.80 -10.65
N ALA A 253 20.41 18.30 -9.41
CA ALA A 253 19.74 18.93 -8.27
C ALA A 253 20.24 20.36 -8.02
N ASP A 254 21.53 20.62 -8.22
CA ASP A 254 22.10 21.97 -8.11
C ASP A 254 21.54 22.92 -9.18
N GLN A 255 21.40 22.45 -10.42
CA GLN A 255 20.78 23.23 -11.49
C GLN A 255 19.32 23.57 -11.15
N LEU A 256 18.56 22.60 -10.61
CA LEU A 256 17.18 22.80 -10.20
C LEU A 256 17.05 23.77 -9.01
N ASN A 257 17.95 23.67 -8.02
CA ASN A 257 18.03 24.61 -6.90
C ASN A 257 18.27 26.04 -7.39
N ASN A 258 19.25 26.23 -8.27
CA ASN A 258 19.57 27.55 -8.83
C ASN A 258 18.38 28.16 -9.59
N ALA A 259 17.68 27.37 -10.40
CA ALA A 259 16.47 27.82 -11.12
C ALA A 259 15.37 28.27 -10.13
N CYS A 260 15.21 27.58 -9.00
CA CYS A 260 14.26 27.97 -7.96
C CYS A 260 14.68 29.29 -7.27
N ASP A 261 15.98 29.43 -6.97
CA ASP A 261 16.52 30.59 -6.25
C ASP A 261 16.50 31.88 -7.06
N ASN A 262 16.68 31.81 -8.39
CA ASN A 262 16.57 32.96 -9.30
C ASN A 262 15.21 33.68 -9.12
N CYS A 263 14.13 32.89 -9.03
CA CYS A 263 12.81 33.41 -8.73
C CYS A 263 12.63 33.78 -7.25
N HIS A 264 12.95 32.87 -6.33
CA HIS A 264 12.62 33.08 -4.91
C HIS A 264 13.38 34.26 -4.28
N THR A 265 14.64 34.48 -4.66
CA THR A 265 15.42 35.63 -4.18
C THR A 265 14.85 36.94 -4.71
N THR A 266 14.43 36.97 -5.96
CA THR A 266 13.91 38.20 -6.61
C THR A 266 12.48 38.52 -6.20
N TYR A 267 11.62 37.51 -6.03
CA TYR A 267 10.16 37.69 -5.94
C TYR A 267 9.54 37.28 -4.59
N ARG A 268 10.25 36.52 -3.74
CA ARG A 268 9.80 36.19 -2.37
C ARG A 268 10.54 36.99 -1.29
N ALA A 269 11.54 37.80 -1.63
CA ALA A 269 12.25 38.60 -0.65
C ALA A 269 11.38 39.72 -0.04
N ALA A 270 10.87 39.48 1.18
CA ALA A 270 10.62 40.52 2.18
C ALA A 270 10.43 39.93 3.60
N ARG A 271 11.54 39.80 4.35
CA ARG A 271 11.65 40.01 5.82
C ARG A 271 13.11 39.88 6.31
N ALA A 272 13.99 40.77 5.85
CA ALA A 272 15.27 41.03 6.52
C ALA A 272 15.16 42.14 7.59
N ASP A 273 14.06 42.90 7.64
CA ASP A 273 13.85 44.02 8.57
C ASP A 273 12.72 43.78 9.59
N LEU A 274 12.81 42.70 10.35
CA LEU A 274 12.23 42.66 11.69
C LEU A 274 13.38 42.47 12.67
N PRO A 275 13.58 43.38 13.66
CA PRO A 275 14.62 43.17 14.64
C PRO A 275 14.30 41.86 15.37
N VAL A 276 15.29 40.97 15.39
CA VAL A 276 15.30 39.79 16.25
C VAL A 276 15.11 40.29 17.69
N GLN A 277 13.87 40.30 18.17
CA GLN A 277 13.63 40.26 19.59
C GLN A 277 14.12 38.90 20.03
N SER A 278 15.32 38.88 20.59
CA SER A 278 15.78 37.82 21.48
C SER A 278 14.68 37.61 22.52
N ALA A 279 13.87 36.57 22.34
CA ALA A 279 12.93 36.12 23.34
C ALA A 279 13.73 35.53 24.49
N SER A 280 14.16 36.43 25.37
CA SER A 280 14.49 36.13 26.74
C SER A 280 13.36 35.29 27.37
N ARG A 281 13.80 34.22 28.04
CA ARG A 281 13.13 33.49 29.13
C ARG A 281 11.63 33.74 29.27
N ARG A 282 10.82 32.75 28.89
CA ARG A 282 9.48 32.58 29.47
C ARG A 282 9.56 31.79 30.78
N PRO A 283 8.65 32.05 31.74
CA PRO A 283 8.78 31.67 33.14
C PRO A 283 8.36 30.22 33.38
N ASP A 284 8.90 29.63 34.46
CA ASP A 284 8.58 28.30 34.95
C ASP A 284 7.06 28.07 35.12
N ASN A 285 6.58 26.95 34.57
CA ASN A 285 5.26 26.39 34.87
C ASN A 285 5.36 25.49 36.12
N PRO A 286 4.69 25.80 37.25
CA PRO A 286 4.82 25.07 38.50
C PRO A 286 3.81 23.92 38.55
N SER A 287 4.09 22.79 37.90
CA SER A 287 3.27 21.58 38.07
C SER A 287 4.01 20.29 37.68
N ARG A 288 5.22 20.10 38.22
CA ARG A 288 5.85 18.76 38.32
C ARG A 288 6.53 18.61 39.68
N ARG A 289 5.75 18.36 40.73
CA ARG A 289 6.28 17.89 42.02
C ARG A 289 6.78 16.45 41.85
N ARG A 290 8.11 16.29 41.83
CA ARG A 290 8.80 15.01 42.01
C ARG A 290 8.51 14.48 43.41
N LEU A 291 7.88 13.31 43.49
CA LEU A 291 7.79 12.52 44.71
C LEU A 291 9.20 12.06 45.12
N ARG A 292 9.66 12.55 46.28
CA ARG A 292 10.87 12.05 46.95
C ARG A 292 10.51 10.79 47.72
N VAL A 293 11.14 9.68 47.36
CA VAL A 293 11.11 8.42 48.11
C VAL A 293 11.97 8.60 49.38
N CYS A 294 11.32 8.59 50.53
CA CYS A 294 11.97 8.59 51.84
C CYS A 294 12.22 7.14 52.27
N ARG A 295 13.49 6.72 52.33
CA ARG A 295 13.92 5.48 52.99
C ARG A 295 13.90 5.67 54.51
N LEU A 296 13.13 4.86 55.23
CA LEU A 296 13.22 4.70 56.68
C LEU A 296 13.85 3.35 57.02
N ARG A 297 14.79 3.38 57.98
CA ARG A 297 15.50 2.22 58.54
C ARG A 297 14.62 1.56 59.64
N PRO A 298 14.76 0.24 59.90
CA PRO A 298 13.95 -0.47 60.87
C PRO A 298 14.63 -0.53 62.24
N LEU A 299 13.88 -0.29 63.31
CA LEU A 299 14.22 -0.72 64.67
C LEU A 299 12.94 -0.70 65.51
N VAL A 300 12.33 -1.86 65.80
CA VAL A 300 11.71 -2.17 67.09
C VAL A 300 11.58 -3.71 67.22
N LYS A 301 12.17 -4.25 68.30
CA LYS A 301 11.94 -5.60 68.83
C LYS A 301 10.60 -5.65 69.58
N ILE A 302 9.76 -6.65 69.35
CA ILE A 302 8.72 -7.05 70.32
C ILE A 302 8.63 -8.58 70.39
N SER A 303 8.66 -9.06 71.63
CA SER A 303 8.77 -10.44 72.09
C SER A 303 7.52 -11.30 71.92
N MET A 304 7.77 -12.59 71.75
CA MET A 304 6.86 -13.74 71.95
C MET A 304 6.13 -13.70 73.30
N ARG A 305 4.82 -13.99 73.28
CA ARG A 305 4.12 -14.68 74.37
C ARG A 305 3.12 -15.70 73.81
N LEU A 306 3.29 -16.94 74.28
CA LEU A 306 2.42 -18.10 74.11
C LEU A 306 1.20 -18.04 75.03
N ILE A 307 0.02 -18.41 74.53
CA ILE A 307 -1.13 -18.93 75.33
C ILE A 307 -1.81 -20.05 74.51
N PRO A 308 -2.26 -21.17 75.11
CA PRO A 308 -2.40 -22.46 74.43
C PRO A 308 -3.81 -22.79 73.90
N VAL A 309 -3.80 -23.73 72.96
CA VAL A 309 -4.91 -24.47 72.34
C VAL A 309 -5.63 -25.37 73.35
N VAL A 310 -6.97 -25.36 73.40
CA VAL A 310 -7.79 -26.56 73.70
C VAL A 310 -9.16 -26.50 72.98
N ALA A 311 -9.33 -27.44 72.05
CA ALA A 311 -10.52 -28.20 71.64
C ALA A 311 -11.85 -27.50 71.28
N THR A 312 -12.31 -27.71 70.04
CA THR A 312 -13.35 -28.71 69.76
C THR A 312 -13.44 -29.01 68.26
N ALA A 313 -12.76 -30.09 67.86
CA ALA A 313 -13.06 -30.81 66.63
C ALA A 313 -14.31 -31.66 66.89
N SER A 314 -15.48 -31.21 66.42
CA SER A 314 -16.71 -32.02 66.30
C SER A 314 -17.79 -31.23 65.54
N ILE A 315 -17.62 -31.06 64.22
CA ILE A 315 -18.66 -31.00 63.16
C ILE A 315 -17.87 -31.18 61.86
N LEU A 316 -17.55 -32.42 61.51
CA LEU A 316 -16.93 -32.74 60.22
C LEU A 316 -17.46 -34.10 59.74
N SER A 317 -18.79 -34.20 59.75
CA SER A 317 -19.51 -35.33 59.19
C SER A 317 -20.80 -34.75 58.61
N ILE A 318 -20.97 -34.90 57.29
CA ILE A 318 -22.00 -34.28 56.42
C ILE A 318 -21.65 -32.85 55.94
N ALA A 319 -20.46 -32.69 55.35
CA ALA A 319 -20.34 -31.82 54.18
C ALA A 319 -20.48 -32.72 52.95
N ALA A 320 -21.70 -32.90 52.46
CA ALA A 320 -21.85 -33.32 51.07
C ALA A 320 -21.10 -32.27 50.22
N PRO A 321 -20.33 -32.65 49.17
CA PRO A 321 -19.82 -31.67 48.25
C PRO A 321 -21.04 -30.98 47.62
N ALA A 322 -21.34 -29.78 48.09
CA ALA A 322 -22.08 -28.83 47.30
C ALA A 322 -21.16 -28.53 46.12
N PHE A 323 -21.41 -29.17 44.98
CA PHE A 323 -20.86 -28.73 43.70
C PHE A 323 -21.44 -27.33 43.45
N ALA A 324 -20.83 -26.30 44.03
CA ALA A 324 -20.95 -24.97 43.48
C ALA A 324 -20.37 -25.08 42.06
N GLN A 325 -21.22 -25.03 41.04
CA GLN A 325 -20.80 -25.00 39.64
C GLN A 325 -19.98 -23.71 39.46
N GLN A 326 -18.67 -23.86 39.58
CA GLN A 326 -17.74 -22.76 39.42
C GLN A 326 -17.54 -22.54 37.93
N TRP A 327 -17.69 -21.28 37.49
CA TRP A 327 -17.26 -20.87 36.17
C TRP A 327 -15.74 -20.98 36.11
N THR A 328 -15.24 -21.79 35.18
CA THR A 328 -13.82 -22.05 35.00
C THR A 328 -13.39 -21.62 33.62
N GLU A 329 -12.25 -20.92 33.55
CA GLU A 329 -11.60 -20.63 32.28
C GLU A 329 -11.15 -21.95 31.64
N TYR A 330 -11.66 -22.22 30.44
CA TYR A 330 -11.22 -23.31 29.60
C TYR A 330 -10.32 -22.74 28.51
N ALA A 331 -9.21 -23.44 28.21
CA ALA A 331 -8.25 -23.03 27.18
C ALA A 331 -8.10 -24.14 26.14
N SER A 332 -8.51 -23.88 24.89
CA SER A 332 -8.21 -24.75 23.76
C SER A 332 -6.92 -24.31 23.10
N ARG A 333 -5.83 -25.06 23.33
CA ARG A 333 -4.55 -24.83 22.64
C ARG A 333 -4.63 -25.15 21.14
N GLU A 334 -5.52 -26.06 20.77
CA GLU A 334 -5.66 -26.51 19.39
C GLU A 334 -6.45 -25.51 18.54
N ASP A 335 -7.56 -24.99 19.09
CA ASP A 335 -8.38 -23.96 18.44
C ASP A 335 -8.06 -22.53 18.90
N ARG A 336 -6.99 -22.34 19.67
CA ARG A 336 -6.38 -21.04 19.98
C ARG A 336 -7.30 -20.03 20.68
N PHE A 337 -8.12 -20.47 21.62
CA PHE A 337 -8.99 -19.58 22.40
C PHE A 337 -9.07 -19.95 23.89
N THR A 338 -9.45 -19.00 24.71
CA THR A 338 -9.95 -19.21 26.08
C THR A 338 -11.41 -18.78 26.19
N CYS A 339 -12.19 -19.40 27.07
CA CYS A 339 -13.56 -19.00 27.35
C CYS A 339 -13.98 -19.54 28.73
N ASN A 340 -14.79 -18.79 29.48
CA ASN A 340 -15.32 -19.29 30.74
C ASN A 340 -16.53 -20.18 30.48
N PHE A 341 -16.45 -21.45 30.86
CA PHE A 341 -17.58 -22.37 30.85
C PHE A 341 -18.04 -22.70 32.27
N PRO A 342 -19.32 -23.03 32.45
CA PRO A 342 -19.80 -23.53 33.72
C PRO A 342 -19.44 -25.01 33.91
N GLY A 343 -18.18 -25.27 34.25
CA GLY A 343 -17.58 -26.60 34.26
C GLY A 343 -16.83 -26.91 32.96
N GLU A 344 -16.27 -28.11 32.88
CA GLU A 344 -15.49 -28.55 31.72
C GLU A 344 -16.43 -28.83 30.53
N PRO A 345 -16.23 -28.19 29.37
CA PRO A 345 -17.10 -28.38 28.21
C PRO A 345 -16.88 -29.76 27.57
N THR A 346 -17.97 -30.34 27.07
CA THR A 346 -17.89 -31.49 26.17
C THR A 346 -17.39 -31.01 24.81
N VAL A 347 -16.34 -31.64 24.29
CA VAL A 347 -15.79 -31.34 22.96
C VAL A 347 -16.27 -32.38 21.96
N THR A 348 -16.80 -31.95 20.82
CA THR A 348 -17.30 -32.85 19.77
C THR A 348 -16.86 -32.35 18.39
N GLU A 349 -16.27 -33.25 17.60
CA GLU A 349 -15.96 -33.01 16.19
C GLU A 349 -17.24 -32.98 15.35
N THR A 350 -17.30 -32.07 14.39
CA THR A 350 -18.42 -31.88 13.49
C THR A 350 -17.96 -31.27 12.16
N THR A 351 -18.93 -30.92 11.32
CA THR A 351 -18.69 -30.27 10.03
C THR A 351 -19.45 -28.96 9.97
N TRP A 352 -18.81 -27.91 9.48
CA TRP A 352 -19.44 -26.64 9.16
C TRP A 352 -19.60 -26.48 7.66
N THR A 353 -20.84 -26.33 7.19
CA THR A 353 -21.12 -25.99 5.79
C THR A 353 -21.03 -24.47 5.60
N SER A 354 -20.04 -24.03 4.82
CA SER A 354 -19.84 -22.64 4.40
C SER A 354 -20.87 -22.15 3.37
N GLU A 355 -20.85 -20.86 3.02
CA GLU A 355 -21.85 -20.25 2.14
C GLU A 355 -21.86 -20.91 0.75
N PHE A 356 -20.68 -21.26 0.23
CA PHE A 356 -20.54 -21.89 -1.08
C PHE A 356 -20.50 -23.42 -1.00
N GLY A 357 -20.82 -23.96 0.18
CA GLY A 357 -21.00 -25.39 0.43
C GLY A 357 -19.71 -26.18 0.52
N ALA A 358 -18.61 -25.56 0.98
CA ALA A 358 -17.47 -26.31 1.49
C ALA A 358 -17.81 -26.91 2.86
N GLU A 359 -17.56 -28.21 3.01
CA GLU A 359 -17.70 -28.97 4.24
C GLU A 359 -16.41 -28.88 5.04
N LEU A 360 -16.35 -27.94 5.99
CA LEU A 360 -15.15 -27.59 6.76
C LEU A 360 -15.08 -28.39 8.07
N PRO A 361 -13.90 -28.89 8.47
CA PRO A 361 -13.72 -29.45 9.82
C PRO A 361 -14.11 -28.42 10.88
N ALA A 362 -14.88 -28.84 11.87
CA ALA A 362 -15.31 -27.97 12.95
C ALA A 362 -15.41 -28.71 14.28
N ARG A 363 -15.35 -27.96 15.38
CA ARG A 363 -15.53 -28.48 16.73
C ARG A 363 -16.53 -27.68 17.52
N VAL A 364 -17.27 -28.35 18.37
CA VAL A 364 -18.21 -27.73 19.32
C VAL A 364 -17.76 -28.02 20.73
N TYR A 365 -17.58 -26.96 21.50
CA TYR A 365 -17.33 -26.98 22.94
C TYR A 365 -18.63 -26.60 23.64
N ALA A 366 -19.26 -27.53 24.36
CA ALA A 366 -20.59 -27.35 24.92
C ALA A 366 -20.64 -27.57 26.43
N ALA A 367 -21.33 -26.70 27.16
CA ALA A 367 -21.66 -26.90 28.57
C ALA A 367 -23.09 -26.46 28.87
N GLU A 368 -23.69 -27.07 29.89
CA GLU A 368 -25.06 -26.82 30.30
C GLU A 368 -25.15 -26.61 31.82
N VAL A 369 -26.00 -25.66 32.25
CA VAL A 369 -26.33 -25.42 33.65
C VAL A 369 -27.83 -25.26 33.78
N GLY A 370 -28.46 -26.26 34.41
CA GLY A 370 -29.92 -26.33 34.45
C GLY A 370 -30.48 -26.24 33.02
N PRO A 371 -31.39 -25.31 32.72
CA PRO A 371 -31.94 -25.11 31.38
C PRO A 371 -31.11 -24.20 30.46
N SER A 372 -29.95 -23.69 30.91
CA SER A 372 -29.10 -22.80 30.12
C SER A 372 -28.02 -23.58 29.37
N ARG A 373 -27.76 -23.20 28.12
CA ARG A 373 -26.80 -23.87 27.23
C ARG A 373 -25.79 -22.88 26.68
N TYR A 374 -24.52 -23.27 26.68
CA TYR A 374 -23.40 -22.45 26.22
C TYR A 374 -22.54 -23.26 25.25
N THR A 375 -22.29 -22.72 24.07
CA THR A 375 -21.47 -23.37 23.06
C THR A 375 -20.46 -22.41 22.44
N VAL A 376 -19.28 -22.93 22.13
CA VAL A 376 -18.34 -22.33 21.18
C VAL A 376 -18.16 -23.30 20.03
N THR A 377 -18.50 -22.88 18.82
CA THR A 377 -18.24 -23.63 17.59
C THR A 377 -17.05 -23.00 16.88
N VAL A 378 -16.05 -23.81 16.52
CA VAL A 378 -14.87 -23.38 15.77
C VAL A 378 -14.84 -24.12 14.44
N ALA A 379 -14.92 -23.41 13.32
CA ALA A 379 -14.83 -23.98 11.98
C ALA A 379 -13.53 -23.55 11.29
N ASP A 380 -12.79 -24.51 10.73
CA ASP A 380 -11.48 -24.26 10.14
C ASP A 380 -11.57 -23.95 8.63
N TYR A 381 -11.52 -22.67 8.28
CA TYR A 381 -11.53 -22.21 6.89
C TYR A 381 -10.17 -22.33 6.20
N ASN A 382 -9.10 -22.79 6.85
CA ASN A 382 -7.82 -23.01 6.16
C ASN A 382 -7.92 -24.09 5.06
N HIS A 383 -8.99 -24.89 5.05
CA HIS A 383 -9.27 -25.88 4.02
C HIS A 383 -10.15 -25.38 2.86
N VAL A 384 -10.71 -24.17 2.95
CA VAL A 384 -11.77 -23.69 2.04
C VAL A 384 -11.29 -23.57 0.60
N GLU A 385 -10.07 -23.09 0.38
CA GLU A 385 -9.45 -22.96 -0.95
C GLU A 385 -9.37 -24.32 -1.64
N ARG A 386 -8.76 -25.29 -0.97
CA ARG A 386 -8.62 -26.64 -1.53
C ARG A 386 -9.98 -27.26 -1.87
N ILE A 387 -10.94 -27.20 -0.95
CA ILE A 387 -12.25 -27.84 -1.12
C ILE A 387 -13.03 -27.22 -2.27
N LEU A 388 -13.06 -25.89 -2.37
CA LEU A 388 -13.86 -25.21 -3.40
C LEU A 388 -13.19 -25.23 -4.77
N THR A 389 -11.85 -25.15 -4.83
CA THR A 389 -11.10 -25.32 -6.08
C THR A 389 -11.25 -26.74 -6.62
N GLU A 390 -11.13 -27.78 -5.79
CA GLU A 390 -11.40 -29.17 -6.21
C GLU A 390 -12.83 -29.34 -6.75
N ARG A 391 -13.82 -28.71 -6.11
CA ARG A 391 -15.21 -28.72 -6.57
C ARG A 391 -15.40 -27.97 -7.89
N ALA A 392 -14.65 -26.88 -8.11
CA ALA A 392 -14.67 -26.10 -9.33
C ALA A 392 -14.13 -26.86 -10.56
N GLY A 393 -13.30 -27.88 -10.37
CA GLY A 393 -12.82 -28.75 -11.45
C GLY A 393 -13.94 -29.45 -12.26
N ASN A 394 -15.16 -29.54 -11.72
CA ASN A 394 -16.33 -30.16 -12.37
C ASN A 394 -17.29 -29.14 -13.02
N CYS A 395 -16.84 -27.92 -13.26
CA CYS A 395 -17.67 -26.77 -13.61
C CYS A 395 -17.70 -26.53 -15.14
N PRO A 396 -18.84 -26.09 -15.74
CA PRO A 396 -18.93 -25.86 -17.18
C PRO A 396 -17.93 -24.80 -17.68
N PRO A 397 -17.25 -25.00 -18.84
CA PRO A 397 -16.30 -24.03 -19.37
C PRO A 397 -16.90 -22.63 -19.51
N GLY A 398 -16.20 -21.61 -19.00
CA GLY A 398 -16.59 -20.20 -19.13
C GLY A 398 -17.46 -19.64 -18.01
N ALA A 399 -17.87 -20.43 -17.01
CA ALA A 399 -18.52 -19.87 -15.83
C ALA A 399 -17.47 -19.24 -14.88
N GLU A 400 -17.75 -18.02 -14.40
CA GLU A 400 -16.87 -17.25 -13.49
C GLU A 400 -16.48 -18.06 -12.25
N ARG A 401 -17.41 -18.88 -11.71
CA ARG A 401 -17.15 -19.78 -10.58
C ARG A 401 -15.98 -20.74 -10.82
N CYS A 402 -15.72 -21.11 -12.08
CA CYS A 402 -14.67 -22.07 -12.41
C CYS A 402 -13.30 -21.41 -12.57
N SER A 403 -13.21 -20.21 -13.13
CA SER A 403 -11.93 -19.49 -13.29
C SER A 403 -11.60 -18.58 -12.11
N GLY A 404 -12.61 -18.19 -11.34
CA GLY A 404 -12.53 -17.10 -10.37
C GLY A 404 -12.35 -15.73 -11.03
N GLY A 405 -12.52 -14.69 -10.22
CA GLY A 405 -12.09 -13.32 -10.46
C GLY A 405 -11.16 -12.85 -9.34
N GLY A 406 -10.55 -11.67 -9.49
CA GLY A 406 -9.50 -11.18 -8.58
C GLY A 406 -9.91 -11.14 -7.10
N LEU A 407 -11.16 -10.79 -6.79
CA LEU A 407 -11.68 -10.74 -5.42
C LEU A 407 -12.38 -12.03 -4.97
N THR A 408 -12.78 -12.90 -5.90
CA THR A 408 -13.58 -14.08 -5.57
C THR A 408 -12.73 -15.34 -5.40
N GLY A 409 -11.61 -15.45 -6.11
CA GLY A 409 -10.82 -16.68 -6.18
C GLY A 409 -11.51 -17.79 -6.99
N GLU A 410 -10.73 -18.80 -7.39
CA GLU A 410 -11.26 -20.00 -8.03
C GLU A 410 -12.27 -20.70 -7.10
N GLY A 411 -13.35 -21.25 -7.66
CA GLY A 411 -14.41 -21.87 -6.84
C GLY A 411 -15.12 -20.93 -5.86
N TYR A 412 -14.84 -19.63 -5.93
CA TYR A 412 -15.25 -18.59 -4.98
C TYR A 412 -14.66 -18.70 -3.58
N TRP A 413 -13.51 -19.35 -3.41
CA TRP A 413 -12.96 -19.59 -2.07
C TRP A 413 -12.59 -18.32 -1.29
N ARG A 414 -12.11 -17.26 -1.98
CA ARG A 414 -11.81 -15.98 -1.31
C ARG A 414 -13.07 -15.29 -0.87
N HIS A 415 -14.11 -15.35 -1.71
CA HIS A 415 -15.41 -14.78 -1.38
C HIS A 415 -16.02 -15.48 -0.16
N ASP A 416 -15.97 -16.82 -0.11
CA ASP A 416 -16.48 -17.60 1.02
C ASP A 416 -15.73 -17.29 2.33
N LEU A 417 -14.40 -17.19 2.25
CA LEU A 417 -13.57 -16.82 3.41
C LEU A 417 -13.91 -15.40 3.92
N LEU A 418 -14.07 -14.43 3.03
CA LEU A 418 -14.43 -13.05 3.37
C LEU A 418 -15.87 -12.94 3.90
N GLY A 419 -16.78 -13.76 3.37
CA GLY A 419 -18.20 -13.81 3.74
C GLY A 419 -18.49 -14.59 5.02
N ALA A 420 -17.55 -15.41 5.53
CA ALA A 420 -17.78 -16.39 6.60
C ALA A 420 -18.53 -15.84 7.82
N MET A 421 -18.10 -14.70 8.37
CA MET A 421 -18.76 -14.09 9.54
C MET A 421 -20.16 -13.55 9.21
N LEU A 422 -20.33 -12.98 8.01
CA LEU A 422 -21.61 -12.45 7.56
C LEU A 422 -22.59 -13.60 7.30
N TYR A 423 -22.14 -14.67 6.64
CA TYR A 423 -22.94 -15.87 6.41
C TYR A 423 -23.35 -16.53 7.73
N ALA A 424 -22.42 -16.70 8.68
CA ALA A 424 -22.75 -17.20 10.01
C ALA A 424 -23.84 -16.34 10.68
N THR A 425 -23.70 -15.01 10.64
CA THR A 425 -24.72 -14.08 11.13
C THR A 425 -26.07 -14.30 10.45
N TRP A 426 -26.07 -14.41 9.11
CA TRP A 426 -27.25 -14.68 8.31
C TRP A 426 -27.96 -15.97 8.72
N THR A 427 -27.22 -17.05 9.01
CA THR A 427 -27.85 -18.32 9.46
C THR A 427 -28.68 -18.18 10.74
N PHE A 428 -28.29 -17.29 11.66
CA PHE A 428 -29.06 -17.01 12.85
C PHE A 428 -30.30 -16.17 12.56
N LEU A 429 -30.19 -15.20 11.64
CA LEU A 429 -31.32 -14.38 11.20
C LEU A 429 -32.38 -15.18 10.42
N GLN A 430 -32.04 -16.37 9.95
CA GLN A 430 -32.99 -17.31 9.33
C GLN A 430 -33.76 -18.17 10.36
N ARG A 431 -33.37 -18.17 11.63
CA ARG A 431 -34.10 -18.90 12.69
C ARG A 431 -35.40 -18.16 13.02
N ASP A 432 -36.41 -18.90 13.49
CA ASP A 432 -37.67 -18.35 13.99
C ASP A 432 -37.45 -17.65 15.34
N THR A 433 -36.81 -16.48 15.30
CA THR A 433 -36.39 -15.69 16.47
C THR A 433 -36.53 -14.20 16.15
N GLU A 434 -36.69 -13.37 17.17
CA GLU A 434 -36.74 -11.91 17.02
C GLU A 434 -35.36 -11.30 17.34
N PRO A 435 -34.66 -10.69 16.36
CA PRO A 435 -33.41 -9.98 16.61
C PRO A 435 -33.66 -8.69 17.38
N THR A 436 -33.02 -8.56 18.55
CA THR A 436 -33.14 -7.40 19.44
C THR A 436 -31.90 -6.52 19.42
N HIS A 437 -30.76 -7.05 18.98
CA HIS A 437 -29.52 -6.31 18.76
C HIS A 437 -28.69 -6.99 17.67
N LEU A 438 -28.12 -6.21 16.76
CA LEU A 438 -27.07 -6.64 15.83
C LEU A 438 -26.05 -5.51 15.74
N GLY A 439 -24.78 -5.79 16.01
CA GLY A 439 -23.75 -4.77 16.09
C GLY A 439 -22.33 -5.28 15.93
N TYR A 440 -21.43 -4.31 15.81
CA TYR A 440 -19.98 -4.54 15.84
C TYR A 440 -19.52 -4.85 17.25
N ASN A 441 -18.58 -5.80 17.37
CA ASN A 441 -17.92 -6.14 18.62
C ASN A 441 -16.42 -6.38 18.37
N ASN A 442 -15.63 -6.42 19.44
CA ASN A 442 -14.25 -6.91 19.39
C ASN A 442 -13.83 -7.50 20.74
N VAL A 443 -12.99 -8.53 20.69
CA VAL A 443 -12.34 -9.13 21.85
C VAL A 443 -10.84 -9.10 21.60
N ASP A 444 -10.09 -8.49 22.52
CA ASP A 444 -8.63 -8.35 22.39
C ASP A 444 -8.17 -7.79 21.04
N ARG A 445 -9.00 -6.89 20.50
CA ARG A 445 -8.89 -6.24 19.20
C ARG A 445 -9.11 -7.15 17.98
N VAL A 446 -9.48 -8.42 18.14
CA VAL A 446 -10.04 -9.20 17.03
C VAL A 446 -11.48 -8.74 16.82
N GLU A 447 -11.79 -8.25 15.62
CA GLU A 447 -13.12 -7.78 15.31
C GLU A 447 -14.14 -8.91 15.15
N GLY A 448 -15.39 -8.59 15.45
CA GLY A 448 -16.49 -9.53 15.48
C GLY A 448 -17.84 -8.86 15.31
N TYR A 449 -18.87 -9.70 15.24
CA TYR A 449 -20.27 -9.29 15.32
C TYR A 449 -20.92 -9.84 16.58
N GLN A 450 -21.89 -9.10 17.10
CA GLN A 450 -22.72 -9.53 18.21
C GLN A 450 -24.19 -9.46 17.80
N LEU A 451 -24.94 -10.50 18.14
CA LEU A 451 -26.36 -10.65 17.83
C LEU A 451 -27.10 -11.11 19.09
N HIS A 452 -28.20 -10.45 19.46
CA HIS A 452 -29.08 -10.87 20.54
C HIS A 452 -30.45 -11.21 19.98
N LEU A 453 -30.97 -12.37 20.35
CA LEU A 453 -32.20 -12.96 19.83
C LEU A 453 -33.16 -13.27 20.97
N THR A 454 -34.45 -13.05 20.75
CA THR A 454 -35.53 -13.59 21.57
C THR A 454 -36.18 -14.75 20.82
N ASN A 455 -36.22 -15.93 21.45
CA ASN A 455 -36.78 -17.14 20.87
C ASN A 455 -38.32 -17.21 21.09
N PRO A 456 -39.06 -18.09 20.40
CA PRO A 456 -40.52 -18.20 20.54
C PRO A 456 -41.00 -18.59 21.94
N ASP A 457 -40.16 -19.29 22.71
CA ASP A 457 -40.40 -19.64 24.11
C ASP A 457 -39.96 -18.54 25.10
N GLU A 458 -39.65 -17.34 24.58
CA GLU A 458 -39.14 -16.18 25.30
C GLU A 458 -37.80 -16.40 26.00
N SER A 459 -37.09 -17.50 25.70
CA SER A 459 -35.66 -17.62 26.03
C SER A 459 -34.85 -16.61 25.21
N ARG A 460 -33.67 -16.23 25.71
CA ARG A 460 -32.78 -15.29 25.04
C ARG A 460 -31.50 -15.99 24.62
N THR A 461 -31.11 -15.78 23.38
CA THR A 461 -29.86 -16.29 22.81
C THR A 461 -28.96 -15.14 22.44
N PHE A 462 -27.77 -15.07 23.04
CA PHE A 462 -26.76 -14.10 22.65
C PHE A 462 -25.66 -14.82 21.87
N VAL A 463 -25.33 -14.28 20.71
CA VAL A 463 -24.34 -14.82 19.78
C VAL A 463 -23.21 -13.81 19.56
N SER A 464 -21.97 -14.28 19.60
CA SER A 464 -20.79 -13.51 19.18
C SER A 464 -20.03 -14.29 18.12
N ILE A 465 -19.67 -13.62 17.03
CA ILE A 465 -19.06 -14.24 15.85
C ILE A 465 -17.75 -13.53 15.55
N TYR A 466 -16.66 -14.27 15.43
CA TYR A 466 -15.32 -13.74 15.17
C TYR A 466 -14.61 -14.59 14.12
N MET A 467 -13.60 -14.00 13.47
CA MET A 467 -12.66 -14.71 12.62
C MET A 467 -11.24 -14.42 13.07
N HIS A 468 -10.45 -15.46 13.36
CA HIS A 468 -9.05 -15.33 13.75
C HIS A 468 -8.22 -16.40 13.06
N GLN A 469 -7.19 -16.01 12.32
CA GLN A 469 -6.29 -16.91 11.57
C GLN A 469 -7.05 -17.94 10.70
N ASN A 470 -8.04 -17.46 9.96
CA ASN A 470 -8.95 -18.27 9.13
C ASN A 470 -9.72 -19.36 9.90
N LYS A 471 -9.94 -19.19 11.20
CA LYS A 471 -10.91 -19.98 11.96
C LYS A 471 -12.10 -19.10 12.33
N LEU A 472 -13.30 -19.60 12.07
CA LEU A 472 -14.56 -18.95 12.42
C LEU A 472 -14.98 -19.42 13.80
N TYR A 473 -15.23 -18.49 14.71
CA TYR A 473 -15.65 -18.74 16.09
C TYR A 473 -17.08 -18.24 16.27
N VAL A 474 -17.99 -19.13 16.64
CA VAL A 474 -19.39 -18.81 16.95
C VAL A 474 -19.66 -19.16 18.40
N LEU A 475 -19.80 -18.16 19.24
CA LEU A 475 -20.19 -18.31 20.63
C LEU A 475 -21.69 -18.13 20.73
N GLU A 476 -22.40 -19.08 21.32
CA GLU A 476 -23.86 -19.03 21.49
C GLU A 476 -24.20 -19.38 22.95
N GLY A 477 -24.83 -18.45 23.66
CA GLY A 477 -25.36 -18.65 25.00
C GLY A 477 -26.86 -18.47 25.01
N THR A 478 -27.60 -19.49 25.44
CA THR A 478 -29.06 -19.45 25.54
C THR A 478 -29.50 -19.64 26.98
N VAL A 479 -30.33 -18.71 27.47
CA VAL A 479 -30.87 -18.72 28.84
C VAL A 479 -32.39 -18.57 28.81
N PRO A 480 -33.14 -19.19 29.74
CA PRO A 480 -34.59 -19.04 29.79
C PRO A 480 -35.05 -17.60 30.05
N ARG A 481 -36.35 -17.39 29.86
CA ARG A 481 -37.01 -16.18 30.34
C ARG A 481 -36.75 -15.96 31.84
N GLY A 482 -36.38 -14.72 32.20
CA GLY A 482 -36.15 -14.32 33.59
C GLY A 482 -34.78 -14.64 34.17
N TYR A 483 -33.92 -15.37 33.44
CA TYR A 483 -32.52 -15.58 33.85
C TYR A 483 -31.65 -14.35 33.55
N PRO A 484 -30.46 -14.20 34.16
CA PRO A 484 -29.49 -13.20 33.72
C PRO A 484 -29.07 -13.44 32.27
N ASP A 485 -28.87 -12.38 31.50
CA ASP A 485 -28.41 -12.49 30.11
C ASP A 485 -27.02 -13.17 30.04
N PRO A 486 -26.75 -13.99 28.99
CA PRO A 486 -25.49 -14.71 28.86
C PRO A 486 -24.33 -13.83 28.38
N ALA A 487 -24.40 -12.51 28.60
CA ALA A 487 -23.38 -11.54 28.19
C ALA A 487 -21.99 -11.83 28.80
N LEU A 488 -21.92 -12.35 30.03
CA LEU A 488 -20.63 -12.70 30.65
C LEU A 488 -19.92 -13.85 29.93
N PHE A 489 -20.67 -14.83 29.40
CA PHE A 489 -20.10 -15.90 28.59
C PHE A 489 -19.45 -15.31 27.32
N GLN A 490 -20.17 -14.42 26.62
CA GLN A 490 -19.67 -13.77 25.41
C GLN A 490 -18.42 -12.92 25.63
N GLN A 491 -18.36 -12.22 26.77
CA GLN A 491 -17.24 -11.35 27.14
C GLN A 491 -16.03 -12.11 27.67
N SER A 492 -16.18 -13.40 27.98
CA SER A 492 -15.11 -14.22 28.54
C SER A 492 -14.18 -14.85 27.50
N LEU A 493 -14.45 -14.63 26.21
CA LEU A 493 -13.57 -15.07 25.14
C LEU A 493 -12.20 -14.37 25.28
N GLY A 494 -11.14 -15.14 25.08
CA GLY A 494 -9.78 -14.64 24.88
C GLY A 494 -9.09 -15.40 23.75
N TRP A 495 -8.02 -14.83 23.20
CA TRP A 495 -7.25 -15.47 22.13
C TRP A 495 -5.94 -16.03 22.66
N LEU A 496 -5.49 -17.12 22.05
CA LEU A 496 -4.19 -17.73 22.34
C LEU A 496 -3.28 -17.65 21.11
N ASP A 497 -2.00 -17.42 21.34
CA ASP A 497 -0.98 -17.55 20.29
C ASP A 497 -0.58 -19.01 20.03
N GLU A 498 0.39 -19.21 19.14
CA GLU A 498 0.94 -20.51 18.74
C GLU A 498 1.56 -21.31 19.90
N ASP A 499 2.01 -20.63 20.97
CA ASP A 499 2.57 -21.23 22.18
C ASP A 499 1.51 -21.44 23.28
N GLY A 500 0.28 -21.00 23.03
CA GLY A 500 -0.84 -21.07 23.97
C GLY A 500 -0.78 -20.01 25.06
N ASN A 501 -0.12 -18.87 24.80
CA ASN A 501 -0.15 -17.70 25.67
C ASN A 501 -1.28 -16.76 25.25
N GLY A 502 -1.82 -16.00 26.19
CA GLY A 502 -2.84 -14.97 25.92
C GLY A 502 -2.35 -13.95 24.90
N LEU A 503 -3.19 -13.65 23.91
CA LEU A 503 -2.90 -12.79 22.78
C LEU A 503 -3.82 -11.57 22.76
N ARG A 504 -3.23 -10.38 22.56
CA ARG A 504 -3.95 -9.13 22.28
C ARG A 504 -3.20 -8.29 21.27
N TYR A 505 -3.91 -7.65 20.34
CA TYR A 505 -3.31 -6.76 19.34
C TYR A 505 -3.27 -5.29 19.78
N GLN A 506 -2.34 -4.52 19.21
CA GLN A 506 -2.23 -3.07 19.43
C GLN A 506 -3.37 -2.27 18.75
N SER A 507 -3.77 -2.70 17.56
CA SER A 507 -4.89 -2.17 16.79
C SER A 507 -5.84 -3.31 16.38
N THR A 508 -6.98 -2.97 15.77
CA THR A 508 -7.95 -3.96 15.31
C THR A 508 -7.32 -4.96 14.34
N TYR A 509 -7.45 -6.24 14.65
CA TYR A 509 -7.18 -7.35 13.76
C TYR A 509 -8.43 -7.63 12.94
N SER A 510 -8.24 -7.73 11.62
CA SER A 510 -9.24 -8.12 10.63
C SER A 510 -8.70 -9.30 9.84
N ASN A 511 -9.48 -10.36 9.71
CA ASN A 511 -9.03 -11.56 9.02
C ASN A 511 -8.76 -11.27 7.53
N GLY A 512 -7.67 -11.83 6.98
CA GLY A 512 -7.24 -11.55 5.60
C GLY A 512 -6.31 -10.35 5.44
N PHE A 513 -6.06 -9.56 6.51
CA PHE A 513 -5.06 -8.50 6.53
C PHE A 513 -3.84 -8.89 7.38
N PRO A 514 -2.67 -8.26 7.16
CA PRO A 514 -1.50 -8.48 8.03
C PRO A 514 -1.86 -8.25 9.50
N ALA A 515 -1.52 -9.23 10.35
CA ALA A 515 -1.82 -9.15 11.77
C ALA A 515 -1.08 -7.95 12.40
N PRO A 516 -1.76 -7.09 13.19
CA PRO A 516 -1.10 -5.99 13.87
C PRO A 516 -0.04 -6.48 14.88
N PRO A 517 0.87 -5.60 15.32
CA PRO A 517 1.77 -5.93 16.43
C PRO A 517 1.00 -6.36 17.68
N ARG A 518 1.52 -7.36 18.38
CA ARG A 518 0.94 -7.88 19.63
C ARG A 518 1.38 -7.03 20.82
N VAL A 519 0.59 -7.02 21.89
CA VAL A 519 0.96 -6.55 23.22
C VAL A 519 0.79 -7.70 24.22
N PRO A 520 1.53 -7.70 25.35
CA PRO A 520 1.25 -8.63 26.42
C PRO A 520 -0.24 -8.53 26.81
N ALA A 521 -0.93 -9.67 26.84
CA ALA A 521 -2.29 -9.73 27.37
C ALA A 521 -2.23 -9.28 28.84
N VAL A 522 -2.87 -8.15 29.16
CA VAL A 522 -3.05 -7.71 30.54
C VAL A 522 -4.33 -8.39 31.01
N PHE A 523 -4.17 -9.47 31.77
CA PHE A 523 -5.27 -10.18 32.44
C PHE A 523 -5.85 -9.34 33.58
#